data_AF-A0A9D8NIK0-F1
#
_entry.id   AF-A0A9D8NIK0-F1
#
_cell.length_a   1.000
_cell.length_b   1.000
_cell.length_c   1.000
_cell.angle_alpha   90.00
_cell.angle_beta   90.00
_cell.angle_gamma   90.00
#
_symmetry.space_group_name_H-M   'P 1'
#
loop_
_entity.id
_entity.type
_entity.pdbx_description
1 polymer ?
#
loop_
_entity_poly.entity_id
_entity_poly.type
_entity_poly.pdbx_seq_one_letter_code
_entity_poly.pdbx_strand_id
1 'polypeptide(L)'
;MELKFILEAILFSAQKPLSAKELRDLLASAAELPDEPETRPFKKVKEEALTTALEELARDHEAAQRSYRLACVAGAWQFVSQPEFAPWLRALLGSRNRPSRLSQPALETLAIIAYRQPLTRAEMEQIRGVSVDGVIQTLIERNLVVQTGHADVPGRPGTYGTTPEFLQYFGLRALDDLPAADELRKIVVKKPGQLLTADAGLATVPPEQLSLAEVTGQTAEPPRVDPTAPSEPPAPAGTASRPGESPAA
;
A
#
# COMPACT_ATOMS: atom_id res chain seq x y z
N MET A 1 36.01 -16.50 -18.41
CA MET A 1 34.93 -16.67 -17.41
C MET A 1 33.62 -16.88 -18.13
N GLU A 2 32.79 -17.83 -17.69
CA GLU A 2 31.44 -18.01 -18.22
C GLU A 2 30.52 -16.91 -17.69
N LEU A 3 29.64 -16.37 -18.55
CA LEU A 3 28.70 -15.30 -18.19
C LEU A 3 27.81 -15.70 -17.00
N LYS A 4 27.41 -16.98 -16.93
CA LYS A 4 26.56 -17.52 -15.86
C LYS A 4 27.18 -17.36 -14.48
N PHE A 5 28.46 -17.70 -14.32
CA PHE A 5 29.15 -17.61 -13.03
C PHE A 5 29.36 -16.16 -12.57
N ILE A 6 29.56 -15.25 -13.53
CA ILE A 6 29.64 -13.81 -13.23
C ILE A 6 28.28 -13.32 -12.70
N LEU A 7 27.19 -13.68 -13.38
CA LEU A 7 25.84 -13.32 -12.95
C LEU A 7 25.49 -13.95 -11.59
N GLU A 8 25.85 -15.21 -11.37
CA GLU A 8 25.68 -15.88 -10.07
C GLU A 8 26.42 -15.12 -8.96
N ALA A 9 27.68 -14.75 -9.16
CA ALA A 9 28.48 -14.01 -8.18
C ALA A 9 27.91 -12.61 -7.88
N ILE A 10 27.47 -11.89 -8.91
CA ILE A 10 26.85 -10.56 -8.78
C ILE A 10 25.54 -10.69 -7.98
N LEU A 11 24.65 -11.61 -8.37
CA LEU A 11 23.35 -11.79 -7.73
C LEU A 11 23.45 -12.35 -6.31
N PHE A 12 24.46 -13.19 -6.04
CA PHE A 12 24.73 -13.68 -4.69
C PHE A 12 25.18 -12.55 -3.76
N SER A 13 25.93 -11.59 -4.29
CA SER A 13 26.43 -10.44 -3.53
C SER A 13 25.44 -9.27 -3.48
N ALA A 14 24.42 -9.27 -4.33
CA ALA A 14 23.41 -8.24 -4.39
C ALA A 14 22.48 -8.31 -3.17
N GLN A 15 22.28 -7.17 -2.50
CA GLN A 15 21.33 -7.05 -1.38
C GLN A 15 19.90 -6.69 -1.84
N LYS A 16 19.71 -6.49 -3.15
CA LYS A 16 18.44 -6.09 -3.76
C LYS A 16 18.23 -6.88 -5.06
N PRO A 17 16.97 -7.10 -5.49
CA PRO A 17 16.69 -7.61 -6.82
C PRO A 17 17.33 -6.74 -7.89
N LEU A 18 17.93 -7.37 -8.91
CA LEU A 18 18.54 -6.66 -10.04
C LEU A 18 17.82 -7.00 -11.35
N SER A 19 17.40 -5.98 -12.08
CA SER A 19 16.82 -6.11 -13.41
C SER A 19 17.88 -6.46 -14.47
N ALA A 20 17.46 -7.05 -15.59
CA ALA A 20 18.36 -7.35 -16.70
C ALA A 20 19.06 -6.09 -17.24
N LYS A 21 18.38 -4.94 -17.19
CA LYS A 21 18.92 -3.63 -17.55
C LYS A 21 20.02 -3.16 -16.59
N GLU A 22 19.80 -3.27 -15.27
CA GLU A 22 20.81 -2.93 -14.26
C GLU A 22 22.03 -3.85 -14.36
N LEU A 23 21.83 -5.15 -14.59
CA LEU A 23 22.93 -6.10 -14.80
C LEU A 23 23.77 -5.75 -16.03
N ARG A 24 23.13 -5.36 -17.13
CA ARG A 24 23.82 -4.89 -18.34
C ARG A 24 24.65 -3.65 -18.06
N ASP A 25 24.07 -2.67 -17.38
CA ASP A 25 24.73 -1.41 -17.08
C ASP A 25 25.92 -1.63 -16.12
N LEU A 26 25.78 -2.55 -15.16
CA LEU A 26 26.89 -3.00 -14.28
C LEU A 26 28.01 -3.67 -15.08
N LEU A 27 27.70 -4.60 -15.98
CA LEU A 27 28.70 -5.27 -16.83
C LEU A 27 29.42 -4.27 -17.75
N ALA A 28 28.70 -3.28 -18.28
CA ALA A 28 29.29 -2.21 -19.07
C ALA A 28 30.25 -1.34 -18.24
N SER A 29 29.87 -0.99 -17.01
CA SER A 29 30.72 -0.21 -16.10
C SER A 29 31.98 -0.98 -15.68
N ALA A 30 31.85 -2.29 -15.41
CA ALA A 30 32.98 -3.15 -15.08
C ALA A 30 33.96 -3.28 -16.26
N ALA A 31 33.46 -3.26 -17.50
CA ALA A 31 34.27 -3.31 -18.71
C ALA A 31 35.06 -2.01 -19.00
N GLU A 32 34.75 -0.91 -18.33
CA GLU A 32 35.44 0.38 -18.46
C GLU A 32 36.57 0.57 -17.45
N LEU A 33 36.66 -0.30 -16.43
CA LEU A 33 37.74 -0.28 -15.46
C LEU A 33 39.08 -0.63 -16.15
N PRO A 34 40.12 0.23 -16.03
CA PRO A 34 41.41 0.02 -16.70
C PRO A 34 42.12 -1.26 -16.27
N ASP A 35 41.92 -1.66 -15.02
CA ASP A 35 42.70 -2.68 -14.32
C ASP A 35 42.20 -4.12 -14.58
N GLU A 36 41.04 -4.31 -15.22
CA GLU A 36 40.46 -5.63 -15.46
C GLU A 36 40.21 -5.90 -16.96
N PRO A 37 41.14 -6.56 -17.68
CA PRO A 37 40.94 -6.87 -19.10
C PRO A 37 39.90 -7.97 -19.34
N GLU A 38 39.57 -8.75 -18.32
CA GLU A 38 38.66 -9.91 -18.40
C GLU A 38 37.18 -9.51 -18.52
N THR A 39 36.83 -8.27 -18.16
CA THR A 39 35.48 -7.71 -18.21
C THR A 39 35.13 -7.09 -19.58
N ARG A 40 36.14 -6.72 -20.37
CA ARG A 40 36.01 -6.12 -21.72
C ARG A 40 35.08 -6.86 -22.70
N PRO A 41 35.08 -8.21 -22.80
CA PRO A 41 34.16 -8.91 -23.71
C PRO A 41 32.68 -8.75 -23.33
N PHE A 42 32.40 -8.42 -22.07
CA PHE A 42 31.03 -8.27 -21.57
C PHE A 42 30.47 -6.84 -21.75
N LYS A 43 31.21 -5.93 -22.39
CA LYS A 43 30.79 -4.54 -22.64
C LYS A 43 29.51 -4.42 -23.48
N LYS A 44 29.26 -5.37 -24.39
CA LYS A 44 28.15 -5.33 -25.36
C LYS A 44 27.26 -6.57 -25.28
N VAL A 45 26.96 -7.05 -24.08
CA VAL A 45 25.98 -8.14 -23.92
C VAL A 45 24.56 -7.59 -24.14
N LYS A 46 23.78 -8.28 -24.96
CA LYS A 46 22.36 -7.96 -25.19
C LYS A 46 21.51 -8.41 -23.99
N GLU A 47 20.44 -7.68 -23.73
CA GLU A 47 19.50 -7.99 -22.64
C GLU A 47 18.83 -9.35 -22.81
N GLU A 48 18.54 -9.77 -24.05
CA GLU A 48 18.03 -11.11 -24.40
C GLU A 48 19.01 -12.23 -24.00
N ALA A 49 20.32 -12.01 -24.17
CA ALA A 49 21.33 -12.98 -23.78
C ALA A 49 21.45 -13.10 -22.26
N LEU A 50 21.30 -11.98 -21.54
CA LEU A 50 21.28 -11.96 -20.07
C LEU A 50 20.06 -12.70 -19.52
N THR A 51 18.87 -12.40 -20.03
CA THR A 51 17.63 -13.07 -19.62
C THR A 51 17.68 -14.57 -19.88
N THR A 52 18.15 -14.98 -21.07
CA THR A 52 18.35 -16.40 -21.39
C THR A 52 19.33 -17.06 -20.41
N ALA A 53 20.48 -16.42 -20.13
CA ALA A 53 21.47 -16.96 -19.19
C ALA A 53 20.93 -17.07 -17.75
N LEU A 54 20.10 -16.11 -17.31
CA LEU A 54 19.46 -16.12 -15.99
C LEU A 54 18.40 -17.22 -15.89
N GLU A 55 17.62 -17.44 -16.94
CA GLU A 55 16.63 -18.53 -17.00
C GLU A 55 17.29 -19.90 -17.02
N GLU A 56 18.43 -20.04 -17.70
CA GLU A 56 19.25 -21.25 -17.62
C GLU A 56 19.80 -21.46 -16.22
N LEU A 57 20.37 -20.42 -15.61
CA LEU A 57 20.90 -20.50 -14.24
C LEU A 57 19.79 -20.88 -13.24
N ALA A 58 18.60 -20.30 -13.37
CA ALA A 58 17.44 -20.68 -12.55
C ALA A 58 17.10 -22.17 -12.68
N ARG A 59 17.08 -22.70 -13.91
CA ARG A 59 16.85 -24.14 -14.16
C ARG A 59 17.95 -25.02 -13.58
N ASP A 60 19.22 -24.61 -13.71
CA ASP A 60 20.37 -25.36 -13.20
C ASP A 60 20.32 -25.47 -11.66
N HIS A 61 19.97 -24.37 -10.97
CA HIS A 61 19.81 -24.37 -9.50
C HIS A 61 18.61 -25.20 -9.02
N GLU A 62 17.50 -25.18 -9.77
CA GLU A 62 16.32 -25.99 -9.47
C GLU A 62 16.62 -27.49 -9.65
N ALA A 63 17.30 -27.86 -10.73
CA ALA A 63 17.72 -29.24 -11.01
C ALA A 63 18.75 -29.74 -9.98
N ALA A 64 19.62 -28.87 -9.49
CA ALA A 64 20.59 -29.18 -8.44
C ALA A 64 19.96 -29.34 -7.04
N GLN A 65 18.66 -29.08 -6.87
CA GLN A 65 17.93 -29.22 -5.60
C GLN A 65 18.62 -28.51 -4.42
N ARG A 66 19.12 -27.30 -4.66
CA ARG A 66 19.76 -26.49 -3.61
C ARG A 66 18.75 -25.90 -2.65
N SER A 67 19.21 -25.50 -1.46
CA SER A 67 18.39 -24.85 -0.43
C SER A 67 17.93 -23.43 -0.78
N TYR A 68 18.45 -22.89 -1.89
CA TYR A 68 18.10 -21.60 -2.45
C TYR A 68 17.93 -21.73 -3.96
N ARG A 69 17.13 -20.85 -4.54
CA ARG A 69 16.81 -20.79 -5.97
C ARG A 69 16.88 -19.37 -6.48
N LEU A 70 17.06 -19.23 -7.78
CA LEU A 70 16.99 -17.94 -8.44
C LEU A 70 15.53 -17.64 -8.82
N ALA A 71 14.98 -16.53 -8.32
CA ALA A 71 13.61 -16.11 -8.60
C ALA A 71 13.59 -14.78 -9.34
N CYS A 72 12.67 -14.66 -10.31
CA CYS A 72 12.36 -13.41 -10.98
C CYS A 72 11.12 -12.78 -10.32
N VAL A 73 11.27 -11.54 -9.87
CA VAL A 73 10.30 -10.79 -9.08
C VAL A 73 10.27 -9.36 -9.62
N ALA A 74 9.11 -8.90 -10.08
CA ALA A 74 8.91 -7.60 -10.73
C ALA A 74 9.88 -7.31 -11.90
N GLY A 75 10.25 -8.35 -12.66
CA GLY A 75 11.24 -8.25 -13.75
C GLY A 75 12.71 -8.17 -13.29
N ALA A 76 12.95 -8.30 -11.99
CA ALA A 76 14.28 -8.33 -11.39
C ALA A 76 14.60 -9.72 -10.82
N TRP A 77 15.87 -10.10 -10.81
CA TRP A 77 16.34 -11.40 -10.38
C TRP A 77 17.02 -11.32 -9.02
N GLN A 78 16.77 -12.30 -8.16
CA GLN A 78 17.44 -12.44 -6.87
C GLN A 78 17.48 -13.89 -6.41
N PHE A 79 18.45 -14.22 -5.56
CA PHE A 79 18.45 -15.49 -4.84
C PHE A 79 17.49 -15.44 -3.67
N VAL A 80 16.65 -16.48 -3.57
CA VAL A 80 15.70 -16.67 -2.47
C VAL A 80 15.85 -18.07 -1.90
N SER A 81 15.62 -18.21 -0.60
CA SER A 81 15.58 -19.53 0.03
C SER A 81 14.34 -20.31 -0.41
N GLN A 82 14.45 -21.64 -0.43
CA GLN A 82 13.30 -22.50 -0.68
C GLN A 82 12.28 -22.37 0.47
N PRO A 83 10.96 -22.43 0.16
CA PRO A 83 9.91 -22.21 1.16
C PRO A 83 9.92 -23.25 2.29
N GLU A 84 10.47 -24.44 2.04
CA GLU A 84 10.66 -25.52 3.01
C GLU A 84 11.51 -25.09 4.22
N PHE A 85 12.47 -24.18 4.01
CA PHE A 85 13.35 -23.68 5.07
C PHE A 85 12.76 -22.48 5.83
N ALA A 86 11.57 -22.01 5.45
CA ALA A 86 10.94 -20.86 6.07
C ALA A 86 10.78 -20.97 7.61
N PRO A 87 10.44 -22.12 8.22
CA PRO A 87 10.37 -22.24 9.69
C PRO A 87 11.70 -21.95 10.39
N TRP A 88 12.82 -22.44 9.83
CA TRP A 88 14.16 -22.25 10.38
C TRP A 88 14.63 -20.80 10.24
N LEU A 89 14.38 -20.20 9.07
CA LEU A 89 14.71 -18.79 8.82
C LEU A 89 13.88 -17.84 9.71
N ARG A 90 12.64 -18.21 10.03
CA ARG A 90 11.81 -17.46 10.99
C ARG A 90 12.40 -17.48 12.39
N ALA A 91 12.98 -18.60 12.82
CA ALA A 91 13.65 -18.68 14.12
C ALA A 91 14.91 -17.80 14.16
N LEU A 92 15.66 -17.73 13.06
CA LEU A 92 16.87 -16.91 12.94
C LEU A 92 16.55 -15.39 12.89
N LEU A 93 15.63 -14.98 12.02
CA LEU A 93 15.32 -13.55 11.77
C LEU A 93 14.36 -12.94 12.81
N GLY A 94 13.70 -13.80 13.60
CA GLY A 94 12.66 -13.40 14.55
C GLY A 94 11.40 -12.81 13.89
N SER A 95 10.42 -12.49 14.73
CA SER A 95 9.11 -11.96 14.28
C SER A 95 9.14 -10.46 13.94
N ARG A 96 10.20 -9.74 14.35
CA ARG A 96 10.26 -8.26 14.32
C ARG A 96 10.47 -7.69 12.91
N ASN A 97 11.09 -8.44 12.02
CA ASN A 97 11.40 -7.98 10.66
C ASN A 97 10.30 -8.33 9.63
N ARG A 98 9.14 -8.84 10.06
CA ARG A 98 8.06 -9.18 9.14
C ARG A 98 7.17 -7.96 8.88
N PRO A 99 6.92 -7.58 7.61
CA PRO A 99 5.87 -6.61 7.31
C PRO A 99 4.53 -7.14 7.83
N SER A 100 3.78 -6.28 8.52
CA SER A 100 2.48 -6.64 9.09
C SER A 100 1.56 -7.23 8.02
N ARG A 101 0.88 -8.35 8.33
CA ARG A 101 -0.03 -9.01 7.38
C ARG A 101 -1.12 -8.03 6.94
N LEU A 102 -1.51 -8.10 5.68
CA LEU A 102 -2.70 -7.40 5.20
C LEU A 102 -3.94 -8.04 5.82
N SER A 103 -4.90 -7.21 6.25
CA SER A 103 -6.20 -7.68 6.71
C SER A 103 -7.00 -8.22 5.52
N GLN A 104 -8.03 -9.03 5.79
CA GLN A 104 -8.90 -9.57 4.75
C GLN A 104 -9.55 -8.47 3.89
N PRO A 105 -10.14 -7.39 4.46
CA PRO A 105 -10.67 -6.29 3.66
C PRO A 105 -9.61 -5.60 2.78
N ALA A 106 -8.37 -5.54 3.24
CA ALA A 106 -7.26 -4.99 2.46
C ALA A 106 -6.87 -5.90 1.29
N LEU A 107 -6.83 -7.21 1.49
CA LEU A 107 -6.57 -8.17 0.43
C LEU A 107 -7.68 -8.18 -0.63
N GLU A 108 -8.95 -8.10 -0.22
CA GLU A 108 -10.10 -8.02 -1.14
C GLU A 108 -10.02 -6.76 -2.01
N THR A 109 -9.78 -5.60 -1.40
CA THR A 109 -9.66 -4.33 -2.12
C THR A 109 -8.45 -4.33 -3.06
N LEU A 110 -7.31 -4.84 -2.58
CA LEU A 110 -6.10 -4.96 -3.38
C LEU A 110 -6.28 -5.88 -4.58
N ALA A 111 -7.00 -7.00 -4.42
CA ALA A 111 -7.33 -7.90 -5.51
C ALA A 111 -8.18 -7.19 -6.58
N ILE A 112 -9.22 -6.44 -6.17
CA ILE A 112 -10.03 -5.66 -7.12
C ILE A 112 -9.16 -4.70 -7.93
N ILE A 113 -8.24 -3.98 -7.29
CA ILE A 113 -7.32 -3.06 -7.97
C ILE A 113 -6.41 -3.84 -8.93
N ALA A 114 -5.77 -4.91 -8.49
CA ALA A 114 -4.83 -5.69 -9.31
C ALA A 114 -5.46 -6.26 -10.58
N TYR A 115 -6.73 -6.70 -10.52
CA TYR A 115 -7.43 -7.28 -11.67
C TYR A 115 -8.16 -6.25 -12.54
N ARG A 116 -8.48 -5.05 -12.05
CA ARG A 116 -9.32 -4.06 -12.77
C ARG A 116 -8.72 -2.68 -12.95
N GLN A 117 -7.47 -2.47 -12.57
CA GLN A 117 -6.81 -1.19 -12.80
C GLN A 117 -6.84 -0.78 -14.29
N PRO A 118 -6.97 0.53 -14.59
CA PRO A 118 -7.18 1.63 -13.64
C PRO A 118 -8.65 1.75 -13.21
N LEU A 119 -8.94 1.87 -11.90
CA LEU A 119 -10.31 2.13 -11.41
C LEU A 119 -10.38 3.18 -10.29
N THR A 120 -11.56 3.78 -10.14
CA THR A 120 -11.85 4.85 -9.20
C THR A 120 -12.33 4.34 -7.84
N ARG A 121 -12.32 5.21 -6.82
CA ARG A 121 -12.85 4.87 -5.49
C ARG A 121 -14.30 4.42 -5.51
N ALA A 122 -15.16 5.16 -6.20
CA ALA A 122 -16.59 4.85 -6.28
C ALA A 122 -16.84 3.46 -6.91
N GLU A 123 -16.08 3.09 -7.95
CA GLU A 123 -16.19 1.77 -8.57
C GLU A 123 -15.76 0.64 -7.61
N MET A 124 -14.71 0.87 -6.80
CA MET A 124 -14.31 -0.09 -5.77
C MET A 124 -15.39 -0.30 -4.71
N GLU A 125 -15.99 0.78 -4.23
CA GLU A 125 -17.07 0.72 -3.23
C GLU A 125 -18.30 0.02 -3.78
N GLN A 126 -18.64 0.25 -5.05
CA GLN A 126 -19.74 -0.44 -5.71
C GLN A 126 -19.51 -1.95 -5.80
N ILE A 127 -18.27 -2.40 -6.06
CA ILE A 127 -17.94 -3.83 -6.12
C ILE A 127 -17.94 -4.46 -4.72
N ARG A 128 -17.40 -3.76 -3.71
CA ARG A 128 -17.30 -4.28 -2.34
C ARG A 128 -18.57 -4.12 -1.52
N GLY A 129 -19.45 -3.18 -1.88
CA GLY A 129 -20.65 -2.83 -1.12
C GLY A 129 -20.38 -2.09 0.21
N VAL A 130 -19.13 -1.71 0.49
CA VAL A 130 -18.72 -0.98 1.71
C VAL A 130 -17.65 0.06 1.40
N SER A 131 -17.48 1.05 2.27
CA SER A 131 -16.45 2.08 2.11
C SER A 131 -15.04 1.47 2.09
N VAL A 132 -14.19 2.03 1.22
CA VAL A 132 -12.81 1.57 1.00
C VAL A 132 -11.75 2.60 1.39
N ASP A 133 -12.14 3.78 1.89
CA ASP A 133 -11.24 4.92 2.14
C ASP A 133 -10.04 4.56 3.01
N GLY A 134 -10.29 3.99 4.20
CA GLY A 134 -9.21 3.63 5.14
C GLY A 134 -8.31 2.51 4.61
N VAL A 135 -8.86 1.61 3.81
CA VAL A 135 -8.11 0.50 3.20
C VAL A 135 -7.20 1.02 2.10
N ILE A 136 -7.69 1.89 1.22
CA ILE A 136 -6.89 2.51 0.16
C ILE A 136 -5.73 3.29 0.77
N GLN A 137 -6.00 4.09 1.80
CA GLN A 137 -4.96 4.85 2.48
C GLN A 137 -3.85 3.93 3.04
N THR A 138 -4.24 2.83 3.68
CA THR A 138 -3.30 1.82 4.18
C THR A 138 -2.49 1.16 3.06
N LEU A 139 -3.10 0.89 1.91
CA LEU A 139 -2.43 0.27 0.75
C LEU A 139 -1.43 1.23 0.08
N ILE A 140 -1.74 2.53 0.05
CA ILE A 140 -0.86 3.59 -0.45
C ILE A 140 0.34 3.77 0.49
N GLU A 141 0.11 3.83 1.81
CA GLU A 141 1.20 3.94 2.80
C GLU A 141 2.17 2.76 2.76
N ARG A 142 1.68 1.58 2.38
CA ARG A 142 2.49 0.37 2.17
C ARG A 142 3.13 0.30 0.78
N ASN A 143 2.98 1.33 -0.05
CA ASN A 143 3.42 1.41 -1.43
C ASN A 143 2.92 0.25 -2.31
N LEU A 144 1.78 -0.38 -2.00
CA LEU A 144 1.23 -1.47 -2.82
C LEU A 144 0.32 -0.93 -3.94
N VAL A 145 -0.22 0.27 -3.74
CA VAL A 145 -1.14 0.95 -4.65
C VAL A 145 -0.71 2.40 -4.79
N VAL A 146 -0.89 2.97 -5.97
CA VAL A 146 -0.63 4.37 -6.29
C VAL A 146 -1.78 4.97 -7.09
N GLN A 147 -1.96 6.29 -6.99
CA GLN A 147 -2.85 7.01 -7.88
C GLN A 147 -2.20 7.15 -9.27
N THR A 148 -2.78 6.52 -10.29
CA THR A 148 -2.26 6.49 -11.66
C THR A 148 -2.73 7.68 -12.50
N GLY A 149 -3.83 8.33 -12.12
CA GLY A 149 -4.42 9.41 -12.91
C GLY A 149 -5.80 9.84 -12.43
N HIS A 150 -6.61 10.37 -13.35
CA HIS A 150 -8.00 10.77 -13.12
C HIS A 150 -8.90 10.20 -14.22
N ALA A 151 -10.09 9.77 -13.86
CA ALA A 151 -11.07 9.23 -14.79
C ALA A 151 -11.73 10.34 -15.63
N ASP A 152 -12.13 9.99 -16.86
CA ASP A 152 -12.83 10.88 -17.78
C ASP A 152 -14.36 10.84 -17.56
N VAL A 153 -14.76 11.21 -16.35
CA VAL A 153 -16.16 11.31 -15.90
C VAL A 153 -16.36 12.59 -15.10
N PRO A 154 -17.60 13.09 -14.95
CA PRO A 154 -17.88 14.30 -14.17
C PRO A 154 -17.29 14.21 -12.75
N GLY A 155 -16.60 15.27 -12.32
CA GLY A 155 -15.86 15.31 -11.05
C GLY A 155 -14.43 14.77 -11.12
N ARG A 156 -14.00 14.20 -12.26
CA ARG A 156 -12.63 13.70 -12.53
C ARG A 156 -11.99 13.00 -11.32
N PRO A 157 -12.62 11.95 -10.76
CA PRO A 157 -12.08 11.25 -9.59
C PRO A 157 -10.75 10.57 -9.92
N GLY A 158 -9.89 10.47 -8.91
CA GLY A 158 -8.61 9.77 -9.03
C GLY A 158 -8.77 8.28 -9.36
N THR A 159 -7.92 7.76 -10.24
CA THR A 159 -7.81 6.32 -10.56
C THR A 159 -6.60 5.71 -9.88
N TYR A 160 -6.74 4.46 -9.44
CA TYR A 160 -5.72 3.73 -8.70
C TYR A 160 -5.21 2.51 -9.47
N GLY A 161 -3.96 2.14 -9.20
CA GLY A 161 -3.29 0.97 -9.75
C GLY A 161 -2.20 0.43 -8.81
N THR A 162 -1.71 -0.77 -9.10
CA THR A 162 -0.63 -1.46 -8.37
C THR A 162 0.74 -0.92 -8.73
N THR A 163 1.69 -1.10 -7.83
CA THR A 163 3.10 -0.68 -7.96
C THR A 163 4.04 -1.85 -8.25
N PRO A 164 5.33 -1.61 -8.58
CA PRO A 164 6.34 -2.67 -8.61
C PRO A 164 6.51 -3.39 -7.26
N GLU A 165 6.31 -2.71 -6.14
CA GLU A 165 6.35 -3.28 -4.79
C GLU A 165 5.24 -4.30 -4.57
N PHE A 166 4.07 -4.13 -5.21
CA PHE A 166 3.03 -5.17 -5.22
C PHE A 166 3.54 -6.46 -5.85
N LEU A 167 4.18 -6.38 -7.03
CA LEU A 167 4.75 -7.54 -7.70
C LEU A 167 5.83 -8.21 -6.82
N GLN A 168 6.63 -7.39 -6.12
CA GLN A 168 7.61 -7.89 -5.16
C GLN A 168 6.99 -8.60 -3.96
N TYR A 169 5.94 -8.01 -3.39
CA TYR A 169 5.24 -8.57 -2.24
C TYR A 169 4.62 -9.94 -2.54
N PHE A 170 4.08 -10.11 -3.75
CA PHE A 170 3.45 -11.37 -4.19
C PHE A 170 4.41 -12.31 -4.94
N GLY A 171 5.65 -11.91 -5.19
CA GLY A 171 6.64 -12.72 -5.90
C GLY A 171 6.29 -12.99 -7.37
N LEU A 172 5.62 -12.04 -8.04
CA LEU A 172 5.19 -12.13 -9.43
C LEU A 172 6.20 -11.46 -10.36
N ARG A 173 6.39 -11.95 -11.58
CA ARG A 173 7.29 -11.29 -12.56
C ARG A 173 6.58 -10.12 -13.22
N ALA A 174 5.33 -10.33 -13.59
CA ALA A 174 4.47 -9.33 -14.22
C ALA A 174 3.02 -9.44 -13.72
N LEU A 175 2.21 -8.43 -14.02
CA LEU A 175 0.78 -8.43 -13.70
C LEU A 175 -0.01 -9.52 -14.44
N ASP A 176 0.52 -10.03 -15.55
CA ASP A 176 -0.11 -11.10 -16.32
C ASP A 176 0.15 -12.50 -15.74
N ASP A 177 1.08 -12.63 -14.78
CA ASP A 177 1.25 -13.86 -14.00
C ASP A 177 0.14 -14.04 -12.93
N LEU A 178 -0.80 -13.08 -12.80
CA LEU A 178 -1.91 -13.19 -11.86
C LEU A 178 -2.87 -14.32 -12.27
N PRO A 179 -3.22 -15.26 -11.36
CA PRO A 179 -4.10 -16.37 -11.67
C PRO A 179 -5.49 -15.87 -12.08
N ALA A 180 -6.08 -16.45 -13.12
CA ALA A 180 -7.41 -16.09 -13.62
C ALA A 180 -7.60 -14.61 -14.01
N ALA A 181 -6.51 -13.91 -14.37
CA ALA A 181 -6.58 -12.52 -14.84
C ALA A 181 -7.57 -12.35 -16.00
N ASP A 182 -7.63 -13.30 -16.94
CA ASP A 182 -8.52 -13.23 -18.10
C ASP A 182 -10.01 -13.43 -17.77
N GLU A 183 -10.35 -14.21 -16.74
CA GLU A 183 -11.74 -14.43 -16.34
C GLU A 183 -12.24 -13.27 -15.47
N LEU A 184 -11.39 -12.80 -14.56
CA LEU A 184 -11.73 -11.72 -13.64
C LEU A 184 -11.66 -10.34 -14.29
N ARG A 185 -10.91 -10.11 -15.37
CA ARG A 185 -10.95 -8.85 -16.15
C ARG A 185 -12.25 -8.67 -16.95
N LYS A 186 -12.97 -9.76 -17.28
CA LYS A 186 -14.15 -9.75 -18.18
C LYS A 186 -15.47 -9.33 -17.54
N ILE A 187 -15.60 -9.34 -16.20
CA ILE A 187 -16.86 -8.90 -15.57
C ILE A 187 -16.93 -7.38 -15.72
N VAL A 188 -17.80 -6.91 -16.62
CA VAL A 188 -18.03 -5.51 -16.90
C VAL A 188 -18.73 -4.89 -15.69
N VAL A 189 -18.01 -4.09 -14.93
CA VAL A 189 -18.64 -3.21 -13.94
C VAL A 189 -19.43 -2.19 -14.73
N LYS A 190 -20.75 -2.19 -14.54
CA LYS A 190 -21.64 -1.24 -15.16
C LYS A 190 -21.18 0.15 -14.71
N LYS A 191 -20.57 0.93 -15.61
CA LYS A 191 -20.25 2.35 -15.37
C LYS A 191 -21.44 2.98 -14.68
N PRO A 192 -21.24 3.77 -13.61
CA PRO A 192 -22.35 4.37 -12.89
C PRO A 192 -23.24 5.05 -13.92
N GLY A 193 -24.51 4.62 -13.95
CA GLY A 193 -25.52 5.37 -14.67
C GLY A 193 -25.48 6.79 -14.15
N GLN A 194 -25.54 7.75 -15.06
CA GLN A 194 -25.67 9.17 -14.76
C GLN A 194 -26.63 9.31 -13.57
N LEU A 195 -26.15 9.86 -12.45
CA LEU A 195 -27.04 10.26 -11.37
C LEU A 195 -27.92 11.36 -11.94
N LEU A 196 -29.06 10.97 -12.51
CA LEU A 196 -30.13 11.87 -12.88
C LEU A 196 -30.79 12.29 -11.56
N THR A 197 -30.13 13.16 -10.81
CA THR A 197 -30.83 14.04 -9.88
C THR A 197 -31.56 15.09 -10.71
N ALA A 198 -32.57 14.65 -11.45
CA ALA A 198 -33.56 15.47 -12.12
C ALA A 198 -34.75 14.57 -12.44
N ASP A 199 -35.37 14.02 -11.40
CA ASP A 199 -36.80 13.76 -11.51
C ASP A 199 -37.46 15.14 -11.61
N ALA A 200 -37.90 15.49 -12.82
CA ALA A 200 -38.52 16.78 -13.13
C ALA A 200 -39.87 16.97 -12.42
N GLY A 201 -40.29 16.05 -11.55
CA GLY A 201 -41.50 16.13 -10.73
C GLY A 201 -41.32 16.52 -9.26
N LEU A 202 -40.10 16.68 -8.75
CA LEU A 202 -39.83 17.05 -7.34
C LEU A 202 -39.22 18.46 -7.18
N ALA A 203 -39.57 19.38 -8.08
CA ALA A 203 -39.38 20.79 -7.84
C ALA A 203 -40.20 21.18 -6.59
N THR A 204 -39.46 21.36 -5.50
CA THR A 204 -39.89 22.01 -4.26
C THR A 204 -40.83 23.16 -4.55
N VAL A 205 -42.02 23.10 -3.96
CA VAL A 205 -42.91 24.25 -3.78
C VAL A 205 -42.06 25.40 -3.22
N PRO A 206 -42.13 26.62 -3.79
CA PRO A 206 -41.38 27.76 -3.27
C PRO A 206 -41.76 28.01 -1.80
N PRO A 207 -40.83 28.42 -0.92
CA PRO A 207 -41.18 28.75 0.46
C PRO A 207 -41.99 30.05 0.45
N GLU A 208 -43.31 29.94 0.59
CA GLU A 208 -44.17 31.08 0.92
C GLU A 208 -43.86 31.55 2.35
N GLN A 209 -43.19 32.71 2.41
CA GLN A 209 -43.31 33.78 3.40
C GLN A 209 -43.51 33.36 4.88
N LEU A 210 -42.40 33.21 5.60
CA LEU A 210 -42.37 33.44 7.05
C LEU A 210 -42.19 34.95 7.30
N SER A 211 -43.29 35.68 7.45
CA SER A 211 -43.28 37.05 7.98
C SER A 211 -43.05 37.02 9.49
N LEU A 212 -41.95 37.61 9.94
CA LEU A 212 -41.72 37.94 11.36
C LEU A 212 -42.69 39.06 11.77
N ALA A 213 -43.65 38.74 12.64
CA ALA A 213 -44.45 39.74 13.33
C ALA A 213 -43.64 40.32 14.50
N GLU A 214 -43.24 41.59 14.37
CA GLU A 214 -42.77 42.41 15.48
C GLU A 214 -43.92 42.64 16.47
N VAL A 215 -43.70 42.33 17.75
CA VAL A 215 -44.52 42.85 18.85
C VAL A 215 -43.62 43.70 19.73
N THR A 216 -43.64 45.01 19.46
CA THR A 216 -43.21 46.06 20.38
C THR A 216 -44.18 46.16 21.56
N GLY A 217 -43.64 46.33 22.75
CA GLY A 217 -44.30 46.06 24.03
C GLY A 217 -45.21 47.14 24.60
N GLN A 218 -45.78 46.82 25.77
CA GLN A 218 -46.21 47.79 26.79
C GLN A 218 -46.21 47.15 28.20
N THR A 219 -45.21 47.57 28.97
CA THR A 219 -45.14 47.92 30.40
C THR A 219 -46.28 47.55 31.37
N ALA A 220 -45.90 46.90 32.48
CA ALA A 220 -46.34 47.27 33.84
C ALA A 220 -45.33 46.76 34.90
N GLU A 221 -44.96 47.65 35.83
CA GLU A 221 -43.89 47.60 36.85
C GLU A 221 -44.43 47.12 38.24
N PRO A 222 -43.67 47.11 39.37
CA PRO A 222 -43.39 45.95 40.23
C PRO A 222 -44.05 46.01 41.63
N PRO A 223 -43.64 45.18 42.60
CA PRO A 223 -42.89 45.79 43.71
C PRO A 223 -41.69 44.98 44.25
N ARG A 224 -40.82 45.74 44.95
CA ARG A 224 -39.58 45.43 45.66
C ARG A 224 -39.78 44.61 46.95
N VAL A 225 -38.77 43.83 47.39
CA VAL A 225 -37.99 44.08 48.63
C VAL A 225 -36.63 43.34 48.61
N ASP A 226 -35.68 43.92 49.33
CA ASP A 226 -34.20 43.83 49.32
C ASP A 226 -33.59 42.75 50.31
N PRO A 227 -32.24 42.63 50.45
CA PRO A 227 -31.49 41.39 50.71
C PRO A 227 -30.96 41.24 52.16
N THR A 228 -30.40 40.08 52.51
CA THR A 228 -29.43 39.91 53.63
C THR A 228 -28.59 38.64 53.45
N ALA A 229 -27.25 38.78 53.50
CA ALA A 229 -26.24 37.73 53.70
C ALA A 229 -25.71 37.81 55.17
N PRO A 230 -24.60 37.19 55.62
CA PRO A 230 -23.90 35.93 55.31
C PRO A 230 -23.61 35.10 56.61
N SER A 231 -22.94 33.93 56.53
CA SER A 231 -21.98 33.50 57.56
C SER A 231 -21.09 32.31 57.13
N GLU A 232 -19.80 32.47 57.44
CA GLU A 232 -18.64 31.61 57.14
C GLU A 232 -18.24 30.79 58.41
N PRO A 233 -17.04 30.15 58.52
CA PRO A 233 -16.79 28.73 58.75
C PRO A 233 -16.32 28.41 60.22
N PRO A 234 -15.68 27.25 60.53
CA PRO A 234 -14.22 27.11 60.34
C PRO A 234 -13.68 25.68 60.06
N ALA A 235 -12.38 25.62 59.73
CA ALA A 235 -11.45 24.48 59.61
C ALA A 235 -11.00 23.96 61.02
N PRO A 236 -9.89 23.18 61.26
CA PRO A 236 -8.86 22.59 60.38
C PRO A 236 -8.26 21.19 60.79
N ALA A 237 -7.23 20.77 60.02
CA ALA A 237 -5.97 20.10 60.44
C ALA A 237 -5.82 18.56 60.41
N GLY A 238 -4.73 18.09 59.78
CA GLY A 238 -4.22 16.72 59.90
C GLY A 238 -3.19 16.26 58.85
N THR A 239 -1.97 16.79 58.92
CA THR A 239 -0.64 16.21 58.53
C THR A 239 -0.53 14.67 58.64
N ALA A 240 0.35 13.88 57.99
CA ALA A 240 1.57 14.06 57.20
C ALA A 240 2.04 12.68 56.61
N SER A 241 3.11 12.73 55.81
CA SER A 241 4.19 11.72 55.63
C SER A 241 4.09 10.60 54.56
N ARG A 242 4.62 10.90 53.35
CA ARG A 242 5.89 10.43 52.72
C ARG A 242 6.27 8.92 52.64
N PRO A 243 7.24 8.53 51.76
CA PRO A 243 7.07 7.51 50.71
C PRO A 243 7.87 6.20 50.95
N GLY A 244 7.54 5.15 50.20
CA GLY A 244 8.23 3.86 50.22
C GLY A 244 8.74 3.47 48.84
N GLU A 245 10.06 3.52 48.71
CA GLU A 245 10.93 3.15 47.60
C GLU A 245 10.97 1.62 47.39
N SER A 246 11.20 1.19 46.14
CA SER A 246 11.77 -0.13 45.77
C SER A 246 13.14 -0.34 46.48
N PRO A 247 13.79 -1.54 46.56
CA PRO A 247 13.98 -2.47 45.43
C PRO A 247 14.17 -3.98 45.78
N ALA A 248 14.37 -4.75 44.71
CA ALA A 248 15.25 -5.93 44.57
C ALA A 248 15.03 -7.20 45.43
N ALA A 249 14.60 -8.28 44.75
CA ALA A 249 15.26 -9.59 44.73
C ALA A 249 14.83 -10.35 43.47
#